data_AF-A0A8S3ZZH4-F1
#
_entry.id   AF-A0A8S3ZZH4-F1
#
_cell.length_a   1.000
_cell.length_b   1.000
_cell.length_c   1.000
_cell.angle_alpha   90.00
_cell.angle_beta   90.00
_cell.angle_gamma   90.00
#
_symmetry.space_group_name_H-M   'P 1'
#
loop_
_entity.id
_entity.type
_entity.pdbx_description
1 polymer ?
#
loop_
_entity_poly.entity_id
_entity_poly.type
_entity_poly.pdbx_seq_one_letter_code
_entity_poly.pdbx_strand_id
1 'polypeptide(L)' 'YVNNAICMCTQSCIGSPSMRCMEVTYDVTYFLRKGCQDGLAVMETRTYTVNIGCQCVGALPQVTVPNYNSE' A
#
# COMPACT_ATOMS: atom_id res chain seq x y z
N TYR A 1 -13.20 -12.86 1.70
CA TYR A 1 -13.33 -11.45 1.30
C TYR A 1 -12.15 -10.70 1.89
N VAL A 2 -11.54 -9.79 1.14
CA VAL A 2 -10.40 -8.98 1.61
C VAL A 2 -10.93 -7.61 1.98
N ASN A 3 -10.68 -7.18 3.21
CA ASN A 3 -11.09 -5.86 3.69
C ASN A 3 -9.91 -4.90 3.56
N ASN A 4 -10.15 -3.76 2.91
CA ASN A 4 -9.18 -2.67 2.83
C ASN A 4 -9.54 -1.59 3.85
N ALA A 5 -8.54 -1.06 4.53
CA ALA A 5 -8.69 0.16 5.32
C ALA A 5 -8.93 1.36 4.39
N ILE A 6 -9.62 2.38 4.89
CA ILE A 6 -9.83 3.65 4.21
C ILE A 6 -9.38 4.76 5.16
N CYS A 7 -8.52 5.65 4.69
CA CYS A 7 -8.12 6.81 5.48
C CYS A 7 -9.23 7.86 5.48
N MET A 8 -9.64 8.29 6.68
CA MET A 8 -10.60 9.40 6.82
C MET A 8 -9.95 10.75 6.47
N CYS A 9 -8.63 10.85 6.58
CA CYS A 9 -7.86 12.01 6.14
C CYS A 9 -7.51 11.89 4.65
N THR A 10 -7.60 13.00 3.92
CA THR A 10 -7.34 13.02 2.47
C THR A 10 -5.92 13.46 2.12
N GLN A 11 -5.27 14.27 2.96
CA GLN A 11 -3.91 14.79 2.71
C GLN A 11 -3.13 15.00 4.01
N SER A 12 -3.72 15.70 4.97
CA SER A 12 -3.10 16.03 6.26
C SER A 12 -3.72 15.26 7.42
N CYS A 13 -2.97 15.13 8.50
CA CYS A 13 -3.44 14.47 9.70
C CYS A 13 -4.41 15.32 10.51
N ILE A 14 -5.41 14.67 11.10
CA ILE A 14 -6.36 15.33 12.00
C ILE A 14 -5.59 15.86 13.22
N GLY A 15 -5.68 17.17 13.46
CA GLY A 15 -4.96 17.83 14.56
C GLY A 15 -3.47 18.08 14.31
N SER A 16 -2.93 17.72 13.14
CA SER A 16 -1.53 17.98 12.78
C SER A 16 -1.40 18.29 11.28
N PRO A 17 -1.65 19.55 10.86
CA PRO A 17 -1.68 19.94 9.46
C PRO A 17 -0.29 19.88 8.79
N SER A 18 0.80 19.89 9.56
CA SER A 18 2.16 19.73 9.08
C SER A 18 2.55 18.27 8.80
N MET A 19 1.71 17.30 9.20
CA MET A 19 1.92 15.88 8.97
C MET A 19 1.06 15.37 7.82
N ARG A 20 1.58 14.39 7.08
CA ARG A 20 0.88 13.76 5.97
C ARG A 20 0.20 12.48 6.43
N CYS A 21 -1.04 12.33 6.00
CA CYS A 21 -1.79 11.08 6.13
C CYS A 21 -1.45 10.19 4.94
N MET A 22 -0.96 8.98 5.21
CA MET A 22 -0.55 8.02 4.18
C MET A 22 -1.16 6.65 4.44
N GLU A 23 -1.56 5.97 3.37
CA GLU A 23 -1.96 4.57 3.41
C GLU A 23 -0.75 3.68 3.70
N VAL A 24 -0.98 2.63 4.48
CA VAL A 24 -0.02 1.56 4.73
C VAL A 24 -0.47 0.38 3.90
N THR A 25 0.30 0.08 2.85
CA THR A 25 0.01 -1.03 1.95
C THR A 25 0.89 -2.23 2.26
N TYR A 26 0.37 -3.43 1.99
CA TYR A 26 1.10 -4.68 2.15
C TYR A 26 0.73 -5.67 1.03
N ASP A 27 1.71 -6.37 0.51
CA ASP A 27 1.49 -7.40 -0.50
C ASP A 27 1.18 -8.74 0.15
N VAL A 28 -0.05 -9.23 -0.04
CA VAL A 28 -0.46 -10.55 0.45
C VAL A 28 -0.46 -11.57 -0.67
N THR A 29 0.08 -12.74 -0.38
CA THR A 29 0.00 -13.90 -1.27
C THR A 29 -1.24 -14.73 -0.94
N TYR A 30 -2.02 -15.07 -1.96
CA TYR A 30 -3.21 -15.90 -1.81
C TYR A 30 -3.28 -16.98 -2.90
N PHE A 31 -3.98 -18.07 -2.60
CA PHE A 31 -4.17 -19.19 -3.52
C PHE A 31 -5.56 -19.13 -4.14
N LEU A 32 -5.62 -18.98 -5.45
CA LEU A 32 -6.84 -19.00 -6.23
C LEU A 32 -7.06 -20.37 -6.85
N ARG A 33 -8.22 -21.00 -6.63
CA ARG A 33 -8.56 -22.26 -7.31
C ARG A 33 -8.83 -21.98 -8.79
N LYS A 34 -8.00 -22.53 -9.68
CA LYS A 34 -8.17 -22.47 -11.14
C LYS A 34 -9.18 -23.48 -11.66
N GLY A 35 -9.21 -24.65 -11.04
CA GLY A 35 -10.04 -25.76 -11.45
C GLY A 35 -9.75 -27.02 -10.64
N CYS A 36 -10.22 -28.14 -11.15
CA CYS A 36 -9.92 -29.46 -10.61
C CYS A 36 -9.41 -30.34 -11.75
N GLN A 37 -8.34 -31.09 -11.49
CA GLN A 37 -7.80 -32.09 -12.41
C GLN A 37 -7.71 -33.41 -11.66
N ASP A 38 -8.34 -34.47 -12.17
CA ASP A 38 -8.35 -35.81 -11.58
C ASP A 38 -8.77 -35.85 -10.10
N GLY A 39 -9.73 -35.01 -9.72
CA GLY A 39 -10.21 -34.90 -8.34
C GLY A 39 -9.32 -34.09 -7.40
N LEU A 40 -8.19 -33.55 -7.89
CA LEU A 40 -7.30 -32.67 -7.13
C LEU A 40 -7.55 -31.20 -7.50
N ALA A 41 -7.60 -30.33 -6.48
CA ALA A 41 -7.74 -28.90 -6.69
C ALA A 41 -6.43 -28.30 -7.24
N VAL A 42 -6.51 -27.65 -8.39
CA VAL A 42 -5.37 -26.91 -8.97
C VAL A 42 -5.43 -25.48 -8.48
N MET A 43 -4.39 -25.06 -7.76
CA MET A 43 -4.28 -23.75 -7.15
C MET A 43 -3.26 -22.89 -7.90
N GLU A 44 -3.59 -21.62 -8.15
CA GLU A 44 -2.69 -20.60 -8.67
C GLU A 44 -2.30 -19.65 -7.53
N THR A 45 -1.01 -19.36 -7.41
CA THR A 45 -0.52 -18.35 -6.46
C THR A 45 -0.67 -16.97 -7.09
N ARG A 46 -1.26 -16.03 -6.37
CA ARG A 46 -1.38 -14.62 -6.77
C ARG A 46 -0.97 -13.70 -5.63
N THR A 47 -0.61 -12.49 -6.00
CA THR A 47 -0.32 -11.40 -5.05
C THR A 47 -1.39 -10.33 -5.20
N TYR A 48 -1.86 -9.80 -4.06
CA TYR A 48 -2.79 -8.68 -4.00
C TYR A 48 -2.26 -7.67 -3.00
N THR A 49 -2.19 -6.40 -3.39
CA THR A 49 -1.80 -5.32 -2.47
C THR A 49 -3.03 -4.87 -1.69
N VAL A 50 -2.95 -4.96 -0.36
CA VAL A 50 -4.00 -4.51 0.56
C VAL A 50 -3.60 -3.24 1.26
N ASN A 51 -4.55 -2.33 1.47
CA ASN A 51 -4.39 -1.26 2.44
C ASN A 51 -4.74 -1.81 3.83
N ILE A 52 -3.76 -1.90 4.73
CA ILE A 52 -3.94 -2.42 6.08
C ILE A 52 -4.25 -1.34 7.12
N GLY A 53 -4.08 -0.07 6.77
CA GLY A 53 -4.27 1.03 7.70
C GLY A 53 -3.73 2.36 7.19
N CYS A 54 -3.80 3.36 8.06
CA CYS A 54 -3.33 4.71 7.75
C CYS A 54 -2.36 5.15 8.82
N GLN A 55 -1.35 5.91 8.42
CA GLN A 55 -0.37 6.47 9.35
C GLN A 55 -0.17 7.95 9.11
N CYS A 56 0.19 8.64 10.19
CA CYS A 56 0.60 10.04 10.17
C CYS A 56 2.11 10.12 10.15
N VAL A 57 2.67 10.56 9.03
CA VAL A 57 4.11 10.72 8.88
C VAL A 57 4.48 12.19 8.99
N GLY A 58 5.61 12.45 9.66
CA GLY A 58 6.23 13.78 9.67
C GLY A 58 6.60 14.22 8.26
N ALA A 59 6.88 15.52 8.09
CA ALA A 59 7.34 16.06 6.81
C ALA A 59 8.52 15.23 6.30
N LEU A 60 8.39 14.67 5.10
CA LEU A 60 9.49 13.97 4.44
C LEU A 60 10.66 14.95 4.29
N PRO A 61 11.91 14.53 4.56
CA PRO A 61 13.06 15.37 4.26
C PRO A 61 12.98 15.74 2.77
N GLN A 62 13.00 17.04 2.49
CA GLN A 62 13.06 17.56 1.14
C GLN A 62 14.37 17.04 0.57
N VAL A 63 14.34 16.03 -0.30
CA VAL A 63 15.53 15.66 -1.07
C VAL A 63 15.73 16.81 -2.06
N THR A 64 16.50 17.82 -1.66
CA THR A 64 17.10 18.77 -2.58
C THR A 64 18.03 17.96 -3.45
N VAL A 65 17.54 17.49 -4.60
CA VAL A 65 18.41 16.99 -5.66
C VAL A 65 19.28 18.18 -6.04
N PRO A 66 20.60 18.18 -5.78
CA PRO A 66 21.46 19.24 -6.25
C PRO A 66 21.35 19.20 -7.78
N ASN A 67 20.87 20.29 -8.38
CA ASN A 67 20.81 20.42 -9.81
C ASN A 67 22.26 20.50 -10.32
N TYR A 68 22.87 19.35 -10.59
CA TYR A 68 24.21 19.26 -11.19
C TYR A 68 24.08 19.47 -12.70
N ASN A 69 23.58 20.64 -13.09
CA ASN A 69 23.68 21.14 -14.45
C ASN A 69 24.68 22.29 -14.43
N SER A 70 25.96 21.94 -14.32
CA SER A 70 27.08 22.78 -14.72
C SER A 70 27.75 22.11 -15.92
N GLU A 71 27.42 22.61 -17.12
CA GLU A 71 28.29 22.78 -18.28
C GLU A 71 27.52 23.45 -19.42
#